data_AF-A0A380NZI0-F1
#
_entry.id   AF-A0A380NZI0-F1
#
_cell.length_a   1.000
_cell.length_b   1.000
_cell.length_c   1.000
_cell.angle_alpha   90.00
_cell.angle_beta   90.00
_cell.angle_gamma   90.00
#
_symmetry.space_group_name_H-M   'P 1'
#
loop_
_entity.id
_entity.type
_entity.pdbx_description
1 polymer ?
#
loop_
_entity_poly.entity_id
_entity_poly.type
_entity_poly.pdbx_seq_one_letter_code
_entity_poly.pdbx_strand_id
1 'polypeptide(L)'
;MAIMLKQAGYPEVFNFDLSPEMLSLAMTHAQEADVELPLIEGDMREWADLDLNFQTITCFADSLNYLANPAELKQTFQQVYDHLESDGQFLFDVITPIQTDEVYPGYMYNWHDDETAFMWSSYGVEDEKHTVEHELTFFVYEEEIDGYRQLQELHTEKTYALKVYQDLLAEVGFKHVEVTADFGRSEQVDQATRWFFNVTKG
;
A
#
# COMPACT_ATOMS: atom_id res chain seq x y z
N MET A 1 7.31 5.58 7.14
CA MET A 1 7.61 4.40 7.97
C MET A 1 9.07 3.97 7.92
N ALA A 2 9.68 3.74 6.74
CA ALA A 2 11.05 3.23 6.63
C ALA A 2 12.10 4.05 7.43
N ILE A 3 12.01 5.38 7.37
CA ILE A 3 12.83 6.29 8.19
C ILE A 3 12.65 6.03 9.69
N MET A 4 11.41 5.84 10.15
CA MET A 4 11.12 5.57 11.56
C MET A 4 11.70 4.23 12.01
N LEU A 5 11.70 3.20 11.15
CA LEU A 5 12.34 1.92 11.43
C LEU A 5 13.86 2.10 11.57
N LYS A 6 14.50 2.86 10.69
CA LYS A 6 15.94 3.18 10.83
C LYS A 6 16.25 3.91 12.14
N GLN A 7 15.44 4.91 12.49
CA GLN A 7 15.58 5.65 13.75
C GLN A 7 15.31 4.78 14.99
N ALA A 8 14.44 3.76 14.87
CA ALA A 8 14.20 2.77 15.91
C ALA A 8 15.33 1.74 16.06
N GLY A 9 16.36 1.80 15.20
CA GLY A 9 17.56 0.97 15.30
C GLY A 9 17.56 -0.28 14.42
N TYR A 10 16.62 -0.42 13.49
CA TYR A 10 16.70 -1.47 12.48
C TYR A 10 17.83 -1.14 11.49
N PRO A 11 18.90 -1.97 11.42
CA PRO A 11 20.12 -1.60 10.71
C PRO A 11 19.96 -1.62 9.19
N GLU A 12 19.19 -2.58 8.67
CA GLU A 12 18.99 -2.80 7.24
C GLU A 12 17.50 -2.66 6.91
N VAL A 13 17.14 -1.52 6.33
CA VAL A 13 15.78 -1.21 5.89
C VAL A 13 15.88 -0.76 4.44
N PHE A 14 15.14 -1.41 3.56
CA PHE A 14 15.05 -1.07 2.15
C PHE A 14 13.65 -0.52 1.89
N ASN A 15 13.54 0.47 1.01
CA ASN A 15 12.27 0.95 0.51
C ASN A 15 12.15 0.56 -0.96
N PHE A 16 11.00 0.03 -1.34
CA PHE A 16 10.74 -0.52 -2.66
C PHE A 16 9.43 0.05 -3.16
N ASP A 17 9.44 0.69 -4.33
CA ASP A 17 8.25 1.32 -4.93
C ASP A 17 8.36 1.31 -6.45
N LEU A 18 7.21 1.34 -7.13
CA LEU A 18 7.14 1.42 -8.59
C LEU A 18 7.37 2.84 -9.10
N SER A 19 7.06 3.86 -8.31
CA SER A 19 7.14 5.27 -8.73
C SER A 19 8.53 5.86 -8.45
N PRO A 20 9.28 6.26 -9.48
CA PRO A 20 10.55 6.97 -9.29
C PRO A 20 10.35 8.35 -8.64
N GLU A 21 9.21 9.00 -8.84
CA GLU A 21 8.84 10.26 -8.18
C GLU A 21 8.69 10.07 -6.67
N MET A 22 7.99 9.02 -6.24
CA MET A 22 7.82 8.71 -4.82
C MET A 22 9.14 8.31 -4.16
N LEU A 23 10.00 7.57 -4.86
CA LEU A 23 11.35 7.26 -4.38
C LEU A 23 12.21 8.53 -4.26
N SER A 24 12.10 9.47 -5.18
CA SER A 24 12.81 10.75 -5.10
C SER A 24 12.38 11.57 -3.88
N LEU A 25 11.08 11.56 -3.56
CA LEU A 25 10.56 12.18 -2.35
C LEU A 25 11.04 11.45 -1.09
N ALA A 26 11.03 10.11 -1.09
CA ALA A 26 11.54 9.30 0.01
C ALA A 26 13.03 9.58 0.29
N MET A 27 13.84 9.77 -0.76
CA MET A 27 15.25 10.15 -0.65
C MET A 27 15.42 11.50 0.03
N THR A 28 14.61 12.49 -0.35
CA THR A 28 14.64 13.83 0.24
C THR A 28 14.35 13.75 1.75
N HIS A 29 13.28 13.06 2.15
CA HIS A 29 12.96 12.88 3.56
C HIS A 29 14.04 12.09 4.32
N ALA A 30 14.66 11.10 3.69
CA ALA A 30 15.75 10.34 4.31
C ALA A 30 16.98 11.22 4.57
N GLN A 31 17.33 12.10 3.63
CA GLN A 31 18.42 13.08 3.80
C GLN A 31 18.12 14.09 4.91
N GLU A 32 16.90 14.62 4.96
CA GLU A 32 16.47 15.54 6.02
C GLU A 32 16.50 14.90 7.40
N ALA A 33 16.19 13.60 7.48
CA ALA A 33 16.21 12.82 8.70
C ALA A 33 17.60 12.26 9.07
N ASP A 34 18.63 12.53 8.26
CA ASP A 34 20.00 11.99 8.40
C ASP A 34 20.02 10.46 8.53
N VAL A 35 19.24 9.76 7.69
CA VAL A 35 19.20 8.30 7.62
C VAL A 35 19.63 7.80 6.25
N GLU A 36 20.51 6.81 6.22
CA GLU A 36 20.85 6.08 5.00
C GLU A 36 19.73 5.07 4.68
N LEU A 37 18.98 5.30 3.62
CA LEU A 37 17.87 4.44 3.21
C LEU A 37 18.07 3.96 1.76
N PRO A 38 18.44 2.69 1.54
CA PRO A 38 18.40 2.08 0.22
C PRO A 38 17.01 2.15 -0.39
N LEU A 39 16.93 2.69 -1.61
CA LEU A 39 15.72 2.84 -2.39
C LEU A 39 15.83 1.97 -3.65
N ILE A 40 14.80 1.18 -3.92
CA ILE A 40 14.75 0.26 -5.05
C ILE A 40 13.50 0.57 -5.86
N GLU A 41 13.69 0.90 -7.14
CA GLU A 41 12.59 0.98 -8.10
C GLU A 41 12.23 -0.42 -8.57
N GLY A 42 10.96 -0.79 -8.47
CA GLY A 42 10.50 -2.07 -8.98
C GLY A 42 9.02 -2.35 -8.78
N ASP A 43 8.57 -3.41 -9.45
CA ASP A 43 7.19 -3.89 -9.35
C ASP A 43 7.10 -4.99 -8.28
N MET A 44 6.16 -4.87 -7.34
CA MET A 44 5.97 -5.85 -6.27
C MET A 44 5.64 -7.26 -6.78
N ARG A 45 5.17 -7.36 -8.03
CA ARG A 45 4.90 -8.62 -8.74
C ARG A 45 6.17 -9.29 -9.29
N GLU A 46 7.26 -8.54 -9.50
CA GLU A 46 8.41 -9.00 -10.30
C GLU A 46 9.73 -8.45 -9.76
N TRP A 47 10.30 -9.13 -8.76
CA TRP A 47 11.58 -8.73 -8.16
C TRP A 47 12.49 -9.90 -7.79
N ALA A 48 12.24 -11.09 -8.35
CA ALA A 48 13.01 -12.32 -8.14
C ALA A 48 14.50 -12.22 -8.49
N ASP A 49 14.90 -11.22 -9.27
CA ASP A 49 16.31 -11.00 -9.64
C ASP A 49 17.10 -10.27 -8.54
N LEU A 50 16.44 -9.82 -7.46
CA LEU A 50 17.10 -9.21 -6.32
C LEU A 50 17.59 -10.28 -5.35
N ASP A 51 18.91 -10.41 -5.22
CA ASP A 51 19.56 -11.31 -4.25
C ASP A 51 19.53 -10.70 -2.84
N LEU A 52 18.32 -10.49 -2.32
CA LEU A 52 18.03 -9.90 -1.01
C LEU A 52 17.03 -10.77 -0.28
N ASN A 53 17.27 -10.99 1.02
CA ASN A 53 16.33 -11.70 1.88
C ASN A 53 16.09 -10.90 3.16
N PHE A 54 14.88 -11.02 3.71
CA PHE A 54 14.44 -10.20 4.83
C PHE A 54 13.80 -11.06 5.92
N GLN A 55 14.02 -10.69 7.18
CA GLN A 55 13.27 -11.27 8.29
C GLN A 55 11.83 -10.71 8.37
N THR A 56 11.60 -9.51 7.83
CA THR A 56 10.29 -8.87 7.80
C THR A 56 10.12 -8.08 6.52
N ILE A 57 9.01 -8.30 5.84
CA ILE A 57 8.56 -7.50 4.69
C ILE A 57 7.25 -6.82 5.08
N THR A 58 7.09 -5.56 4.73
CA THR A 58 5.89 -4.78 5.06
C THR A 58 5.28 -4.16 3.81
N CYS A 59 3.96 -4.21 3.65
CA CYS A 59 3.23 -3.54 2.58
C CYS A 59 1.97 -2.89 3.16
N PHE A 60 2.06 -1.61 3.50
CA PHE A 60 1.01 -0.89 4.22
C PHE A 60 0.44 0.27 3.41
N ALA A 61 -0.65 0.85 3.91
CA ALA A 61 -1.43 1.86 3.22
C ALA A 61 -1.98 1.29 1.90
N ASP A 62 -2.65 0.13 2.03
CA ASP A 62 -3.52 -0.42 0.99
C ASP A 62 -2.86 -0.59 -0.39
N SER A 63 -1.52 -0.66 -0.46
CA SER A 63 -0.80 -0.74 -1.73
C SER A 63 -1.14 -2.02 -2.52
N LEU A 64 -1.45 -3.11 -1.83
CA LEU A 64 -1.91 -4.35 -2.48
C LEU A 64 -3.27 -4.20 -3.17
N ASN A 65 -4.08 -3.20 -2.80
CA ASN A 65 -5.36 -2.95 -3.44
C ASN A 65 -5.22 -2.32 -4.83
N TYR A 66 -4.03 -1.84 -5.22
CA TYR A 66 -3.75 -1.42 -6.60
C TYR A 66 -3.57 -2.59 -7.58
N LEU A 67 -3.43 -3.82 -7.08
CA LEU A 67 -3.33 -5.01 -7.91
C LEU A 67 -4.71 -5.36 -8.50
N ALA A 68 -4.76 -5.58 -9.81
CA ALA A 68 -6.02 -5.62 -10.55
C ALA A 68 -6.83 -6.91 -10.32
N ASN A 69 -6.15 -8.00 -9.94
CA ASN A 69 -6.77 -9.32 -9.86
C ASN A 69 -6.08 -10.27 -8.85
N PRO A 70 -6.76 -11.36 -8.43
CA PRO A 70 -6.19 -12.34 -7.50
C PRO A 70 -4.89 -13.02 -7.99
N ALA A 71 -4.65 -13.10 -9.30
CA ALA A 71 -3.42 -13.70 -9.83
C ALA A 71 -2.20 -12.79 -9.57
N GLU A 72 -2.36 -11.48 -9.69
CA GLU A 72 -1.32 -10.50 -9.35
C GLU A 72 -1.04 -10.45 -7.84
N LEU A 73 -2.08 -10.57 -7.01
CA LEU A 73 -1.92 -10.74 -5.56
C LEU A 73 -1.09 -11.99 -5.25
N LYS A 74 -1.45 -13.12 -5.87
CA LYS A 74 -0.71 -14.37 -5.69
C LYS A 74 0.74 -14.25 -6.13
N GLN A 75 0.98 -13.61 -7.27
CA GLN A 75 2.32 -13.35 -7.78
C GLN A 75 3.13 -12.50 -6.79
N THR A 76 2.55 -11.43 -6.26
CA THR A 76 3.17 -10.57 -5.23
C THR A 76 3.47 -11.37 -3.96
N PHE A 77 2.51 -12.16 -3.47
CA PHE A 77 2.72 -13.03 -2.31
C PHE A 77 3.83 -14.06 -2.55
N GLN A 78 3.94 -14.61 -3.76
CA GLN A 78 5.02 -15.52 -4.11
C GLN A 78 6.38 -14.81 -4.05
N GLN A 79 6.50 -13.61 -4.63
CA GLN A 79 7.74 -12.85 -4.53
C GLN A 79 8.11 -12.55 -3.07
N VAL A 80 7.16 -12.06 -2.27
CA VAL A 80 7.39 -11.82 -0.84
C VAL A 80 7.83 -13.09 -0.12
N TYR A 81 7.16 -14.22 -0.40
CA TYR A 81 7.51 -15.50 0.20
C TYR A 81 8.94 -15.92 -0.15
N ASP A 82 9.35 -15.74 -1.41
CA ASP A 82 10.68 -16.16 -1.88
C ASP A 82 11.80 -15.32 -1.27
N HIS A 83 11.58 -14.01 -1.02
CA HIS A 83 12.54 -13.09 -0.40
C HIS A 83 12.44 -13.03 1.14
N LEU A 84 11.56 -13.81 1.76
CA LEU A 84 11.52 -13.95 3.21
C LEU A 84 12.52 -15.02 3.69
N GLU A 85 13.22 -14.73 4.77
CA GLU A 85 13.99 -15.74 5.50
C GLU A 85 13.07 -16.79 6.13
N SER A 86 13.62 -17.96 6.51
CA SER A 86 12.87 -18.95 7.29
C SER A 86 12.29 -18.32 8.56
N ASP A 87 11.02 -18.63 8.85
CA ASP A 87 10.23 -18.01 9.93
C ASP A 87 10.08 -16.48 9.83
N GLY A 88 10.42 -15.87 8.69
CA GLY A 88 10.23 -14.45 8.40
C GLY A 88 8.75 -14.06 8.31
N GLN A 89 8.46 -12.78 8.56
CA GLN A 89 7.09 -12.26 8.63
C GLN A 89 6.75 -11.36 7.45
N PHE A 90 5.54 -11.50 6.93
CA PHE A 90 4.93 -10.52 6.04
C PHE A 90 3.80 -9.81 6.77
N LEU A 91 3.91 -8.49 6.87
CA LEU A 91 2.92 -7.62 7.48
C LEU A 91 2.31 -6.74 6.40
N PHE A 92 1.00 -6.78 6.24
CA PHE A 92 0.35 -5.94 5.25
C PHE A 92 -1.06 -5.55 5.66
N ASP A 93 -1.61 -4.56 4.99
CA ASP A 93 -3.00 -4.19 5.16
C ASP A 93 -3.72 -4.06 3.83
N VAL A 94 -5.04 -4.25 3.89
CA VAL A 94 -5.94 -4.03 2.75
C VAL A 94 -7.21 -3.35 3.25
N ILE A 95 -7.78 -2.49 2.43
CA ILE A 95 -9.16 -2.02 2.63
C ILE A 95 -10.14 -3.19 2.48
N THR A 96 -11.25 -3.17 3.20
CA THR A 96 -12.24 -4.25 3.17
C THR A 96 -13.36 -3.98 2.16
N PRO A 97 -14.16 -5.00 1.79
CA PRO A 97 -15.37 -4.79 1.01
C PRO A 97 -16.31 -3.71 1.57
N ILE A 98 -16.38 -3.53 2.89
CA ILE A 98 -17.18 -2.46 3.50
C ILE A 98 -16.65 -1.08 3.06
N GLN A 99 -15.33 -0.92 3.03
CA GLN A 99 -14.72 0.34 2.61
C GLN A 99 -15.01 0.65 1.13
N THR A 100 -14.90 -0.34 0.23
CA THR A 100 -15.14 -0.13 -1.20
C THR A 100 -16.62 -0.03 -1.57
N ASP A 101 -17.49 -0.78 -0.90
CA ASP A 101 -18.90 -0.91 -1.31
C ASP A 101 -19.83 0.05 -0.56
N GLU A 102 -19.46 0.47 0.66
CA GLU A 102 -20.33 1.29 1.52
C GLU A 102 -19.73 2.65 1.86
N VAL A 103 -18.42 2.74 2.11
CA VAL A 103 -17.79 3.98 2.59
C VAL A 103 -17.35 4.89 1.44
N TYR A 104 -16.64 4.35 0.46
CA TYR A 104 -16.09 5.15 -0.62
C TYR A 104 -17.11 5.63 -1.67
N PRO A 105 -18.15 4.88 -2.06
CA PRO A 105 -19.05 5.35 -3.12
C PRO A 105 -19.72 6.68 -2.75
N GLY A 106 -19.40 7.74 -3.50
CA GLY A 106 -19.90 9.09 -3.24
C GLY A 106 -19.12 9.85 -2.15
N TYR A 107 -18.01 9.30 -1.65
CA TYR A 107 -17.11 10.00 -0.76
C TYR A 107 -16.47 11.18 -1.48
N MET A 108 -16.39 12.31 -0.78
CA MET A 108 -15.73 13.51 -1.25
C MET A 108 -14.93 14.13 -0.10
N TYR A 109 -13.71 14.53 -0.42
CA TYR A 109 -12.86 15.31 0.46
C TYR A 109 -12.28 16.48 -0.33
N ASN A 110 -12.37 17.68 0.24
CA ASN A 110 -11.81 18.87 -0.35
C ASN A 110 -11.00 19.58 0.72
N TRP A 111 -9.78 19.95 0.37
CA TRP A 111 -8.87 20.67 1.23
C TRP A 111 -8.13 21.72 0.41
N HIS A 112 -7.80 22.85 1.02
CA HIS A 112 -6.94 23.84 0.39
C HIS A 112 -6.20 24.67 1.44
N ASP A 113 -5.08 25.24 1.03
CA ASP A 113 -4.39 26.33 1.71
C ASP A 113 -4.18 27.51 0.73
N ASP A 114 -3.19 28.36 0.99
CA ASP A 114 -2.89 29.53 0.16
C ASP A 114 -2.25 29.15 -1.19
N GLU A 115 -1.55 28.02 -1.27
CA GLU A 115 -0.74 27.62 -2.42
C GLU A 115 -1.31 26.38 -3.14
N THR A 116 -2.10 25.55 -2.46
CA THR A 116 -2.57 24.27 -2.98
C THR A 116 -4.06 24.07 -2.70
N ALA A 117 -4.78 23.49 -3.67
CA ALA A 117 -6.08 22.87 -3.44
C ALA A 117 -6.05 21.40 -3.87
N PHE A 118 -6.69 20.56 -3.07
CA PHE A 118 -6.81 19.12 -3.27
C PHE A 118 -8.29 18.73 -3.19
N MET A 119 -8.75 18.02 -4.21
CA MET A 119 -10.08 17.47 -4.30
C MET A 119 -9.97 15.98 -4.54
N TRP A 120 -10.67 15.19 -3.74
CA TRP A 120 -10.74 13.75 -3.84
C TRP A 120 -12.21 13.35 -3.93
N SER A 121 -12.57 12.68 -5.02
CA SER A 121 -13.88 12.06 -5.17
C SER A 121 -13.71 10.56 -5.41
N SER A 122 -14.56 9.75 -4.80
CA SER A 122 -14.51 8.29 -4.91
C SER A 122 -15.81 7.73 -5.46
N TYR A 123 -15.70 6.79 -6.39
CA TYR A 123 -16.82 6.20 -7.10
C TYR A 123 -16.70 4.68 -7.11
N GLY A 124 -17.82 3.98 -6.90
CA GLY A 124 -17.87 2.54 -7.18
C GLY A 124 -17.87 2.29 -8.68
N VAL A 125 -17.23 1.21 -9.11
CA VAL A 125 -17.17 0.84 -10.54
C VAL A 125 -18.32 -0.11 -10.88
N GLU A 126 -19.10 0.24 -11.91
CA GLU A 126 -20.20 -0.61 -12.37
C GLU A 126 -19.66 -1.96 -12.91
N ASP A 127 -20.38 -3.05 -12.62
CA ASP A 127 -20.02 -4.43 -12.97
C ASP A 127 -18.71 -4.99 -12.38
N GLU A 128 -17.97 -4.20 -11.59
CA GLU A 128 -16.74 -4.62 -10.92
C GLU A 128 -16.92 -4.60 -9.40
N LYS A 129 -17.09 -5.79 -8.79
CA LYS A 129 -17.27 -5.91 -7.34
C LYS A 129 -16.04 -5.42 -6.58
N HIS A 130 -16.29 -4.79 -5.43
CA HIS A 130 -15.24 -4.38 -4.49
C HIS A 130 -14.15 -3.52 -5.12
N THR A 131 -14.53 -2.72 -6.12
CA THR A 131 -13.65 -1.88 -6.90
C THR A 131 -14.10 -0.43 -6.79
N VAL A 132 -13.15 0.45 -6.52
CA VAL A 132 -13.36 1.88 -6.38
C VAL A 132 -12.39 2.64 -7.27
N GLU A 133 -12.86 3.73 -7.85
CA GLU A 133 -12.03 4.72 -8.52
C GLU A 133 -11.95 5.99 -7.67
N HIS A 134 -10.73 6.47 -7.46
CA HIS A 134 -10.43 7.73 -6.80
C HIS A 134 -9.97 8.73 -7.85
N GLU A 135 -10.75 9.78 -8.05
CA GLU A 135 -10.39 10.95 -8.84
C GLU A 135 -9.77 11.99 -7.92
N LEU A 136 -8.46 12.20 -8.08
CA LEU A 136 -7.69 13.17 -7.34
C LEU A 136 -7.39 14.36 -8.26
N THR A 137 -7.79 15.56 -7.87
CA THR A 137 -7.47 16.79 -8.57
C THR A 137 -6.67 17.69 -7.66
N PHE A 138 -5.50 18.12 -8.12
CA PHE A 138 -4.63 19.05 -7.42
C PHE A 138 -4.55 20.35 -8.22
N PHE A 139 -4.62 21.48 -7.54
CA PHE A 139 -4.27 22.79 -8.06
C PHE A 139 -3.07 23.27 -7.27
N VAL A 140 -1.92 23.40 -7.91
CA VAL A 140 -0.67 23.84 -7.28
C VAL A 140 -0.31 25.21 -7.84
N TYR A 141 -0.16 26.19 -6.97
CA TYR A 141 0.23 27.54 -7.36
C TYR A 141 1.65 27.54 -7.93
N GLU A 142 1.83 28.24 -9.05
CA GLU A 142 3.09 28.40 -9.75
C GLU A 142 3.39 29.89 -9.90
N GLU A 143 4.39 30.37 -9.17
CA GLU A 143 4.80 31.78 -9.17
C GLU A 143 5.18 32.28 -10.58
N GLU A 144 5.75 31.42 -11.43
CA GLU A 144 6.17 31.77 -12.79
C GLU A 144 5.02 32.26 -13.69
N ILE A 145 3.80 31.77 -13.45
CA ILE A 145 2.61 32.09 -14.25
C ILE A 145 1.56 32.88 -13.46
N ASP A 146 1.82 33.19 -12.18
CA ASP A 146 0.86 33.84 -11.25
C ASP A 146 -0.51 33.14 -11.31
N GLY A 147 -0.50 31.81 -11.17
CA GLY A 147 -1.67 30.98 -11.39
C GLY A 147 -1.49 29.54 -10.89
N TYR A 148 -2.51 28.71 -11.08
CA TYR A 148 -2.49 27.30 -10.64
C TYR A 148 -2.27 26.35 -11.80
N ARG A 149 -1.34 25.41 -11.66
CA ARG A 149 -1.28 24.21 -12.50
C ARG A 149 -2.24 23.18 -11.93
N GLN A 150 -3.14 22.71 -12.79
CA GLN A 150 -4.02 21.59 -12.47
C GLN A 150 -3.32 20.25 -12.79
N LEU A 151 -3.38 19.32 -11.86
CA LEU A 151 -3.00 17.92 -12.02
C LEU A 151 -4.21 17.04 -11.72
N GLN A 152 -4.32 15.94 -12.43
CA GLN A 152 -5.36 14.96 -12.20
C GLN A 152 -4.75 13.57 -12.20
N GLU A 153 -5.10 12.79 -11.18
CA GLU A 153 -4.72 11.39 -11.03
C GLU A 153 -6.00 10.56 -10.87
N LEU A 154 -6.01 9.38 -11.48
CA LEU A 154 -7.09 8.41 -11.36
C LEU A 154 -6.50 7.12 -10.80
N HIS A 155 -6.91 6.75 -9.60
CA HIS A 155 -6.45 5.54 -8.93
C HIS A 155 -7.59 4.54 -8.88
N THR A 156 -7.29 3.29 -9.20
CA THR A 156 -8.25 2.19 -9.09
C THR A 156 -7.76 1.24 -8.01
N GLU A 157 -8.59 1.06 -6.99
CA GLU A 157 -8.34 0.11 -5.92
C GLU A 157 -9.38 -1.01 -5.95
N LYS A 158 -8.93 -2.23 -5.71
CA LYS A 158 -9.75 -3.42 -5.65
C LYS A 158 -9.43 -4.24 -4.42
N THR A 159 -10.46 -4.70 -3.74
CA THR A 159 -10.33 -5.64 -2.63
C THR A 159 -11.15 -6.89 -2.86
N TYR A 160 -11.01 -7.85 -1.95
CA TYR A 160 -11.66 -9.15 -2.05
C TYR A 160 -12.22 -9.58 -0.70
N ALA A 161 -13.10 -10.57 -0.72
CA ALA A 161 -13.52 -11.23 0.50
C ALA A 161 -12.30 -11.80 1.24
N LEU A 162 -12.32 -11.76 2.57
CA LEU A 162 -11.22 -12.23 3.43
C LEU A 162 -10.70 -13.62 3.04
N LYS A 163 -11.62 -14.51 2.67
CA LYS A 163 -11.33 -15.89 2.26
C LYS A 163 -10.38 -15.96 1.05
N VAL A 164 -10.49 -15.02 0.10
CA VAL A 164 -9.61 -14.97 -1.09
C VAL A 164 -8.17 -14.75 -0.65
N TYR A 165 -7.91 -13.76 0.21
CA TYR A 165 -6.56 -13.52 0.74
C TYR A 165 -6.01 -14.74 1.48
N GLN A 166 -6.82 -15.33 2.38
CA GLN A 166 -6.42 -16.52 3.14
C GLN A 166 -6.07 -17.72 2.24
N ASP A 167 -6.85 -17.94 1.18
CA ASP A 167 -6.60 -19.03 0.23
C ASP A 167 -5.33 -18.79 -0.57
N LEU A 168 -5.12 -17.58 -1.09
CA LEU A 168 -3.90 -17.24 -1.84
C LEU A 168 -2.63 -17.37 -0.98
N LEU A 169 -2.67 -16.89 0.26
CA LEU A 169 -1.56 -17.02 1.20
C LEU A 169 -1.23 -18.50 1.49
N ALA A 170 -2.26 -19.33 1.71
CA ALA A 170 -2.11 -20.76 1.93
C ALA A 170 -1.58 -21.49 0.68
N GLU A 171 -2.00 -21.09 -0.52
CA GLU A 171 -1.52 -21.64 -1.79
C GLU A 171 -0.04 -21.35 -2.03
N VAL A 172 0.47 -20.19 -1.61
CA VAL A 172 1.89 -19.82 -1.69
C VAL A 172 2.73 -20.56 -0.64
N GLY A 173 2.15 -20.84 0.52
CA GLY A 173 2.80 -21.62 1.60
C GLY A 173 2.97 -20.86 2.92
N PHE A 174 2.40 -19.66 3.05
CA PHE A 174 2.40 -18.92 4.30
C PHE A 174 1.63 -19.69 5.41
N LYS A 175 2.07 -19.48 6.64
CA LYS A 175 1.49 -20.05 7.86
C LYS A 175 1.11 -18.94 8.84
N HIS A 176 0.43 -19.33 9.92
CA HIS A 176 0.06 -18.45 11.03
C HIS A 176 -0.64 -17.15 10.58
N VAL A 177 -1.66 -17.29 9.74
CA VAL A 177 -2.41 -16.14 9.22
C VAL A 177 -3.27 -15.52 10.31
N GLU A 178 -2.78 -14.42 10.88
CA GLU A 178 -3.49 -13.57 11.82
C GLU A 178 -4.10 -12.38 11.08
N VAL A 179 -5.36 -12.07 11.39
CA VAL A 179 -6.10 -10.96 10.78
C VAL A 179 -6.73 -10.12 11.89
N THR A 180 -6.43 -8.82 11.88
CA THR A 180 -6.87 -7.87 12.89
C THR A 180 -7.41 -6.59 12.25
N ALA A 181 -7.96 -5.72 13.08
CA ALA A 181 -8.45 -4.39 12.73
C ALA A 181 -7.86 -3.32 13.67
N ASP A 182 -8.13 -2.04 13.39
CA ASP A 182 -7.66 -0.90 14.19
C ASP A 182 -6.15 -0.95 14.47
N PHE A 183 -5.34 -1.07 13.41
CA PHE A 183 -3.88 -1.15 13.50
C PHE A 183 -3.39 -2.27 14.45
N GLY A 184 -4.02 -3.44 14.39
CA GLY A 184 -3.66 -4.59 15.23
C GLY A 184 -4.22 -4.54 16.65
N ARG A 185 -5.08 -3.58 16.98
CA ARG A 185 -5.62 -3.40 18.35
C ARG A 185 -6.95 -4.10 18.58
N SER A 186 -7.56 -4.64 17.54
CA SER A 186 -8.86 -5.31 17.61
C SER A 186 -8.86 -6.62 16.83
N GLU A 187 -9.37 -7.68 17.45
CA GLU A 187 -9.70 -8.95 16.78
C GLU A 187 -11.07 -8.89 16.07
N GLN A 188 -11.85 -7.82 16.29
CA GLN A 188 -13.17 -7.65 15.67
C GLN A 188 -13.00 -7.09 14.25
N VAL A 189 -13.03 -7.99 13.26
CA VAL A 189 -12.78 -7.67 11.85
C VAL A 189 -14.03 -7.60 10.98
N ASP A 190 -15.18 -8.10 11.46
CA ASP A 190 -16.41 -8.26 10.68
C ASP A 190 -16.99 -6.94 10.14
N GLN A 191 -16.73 -5.83 10.83
CA GLN A 191 -17.22 -4.49 10.48
C GLN A 191 -16.07 -3.50 10.26
N ALA A 192 -14.84 -4.01 10.15
CA ALA A 192 -13.68 -3.18 9.94
C ALA A 192 -13.64 -2.68 8.48
N THR A 193 -13.19 -1.45 8.29
CA THR A 193 -12.91 -0.87 6.96
C THR A 193 -11.50 -1.19 6.46
N ARG A 194 -10.65 -1.70 7.34
CA ARG A 194 -9.28 -2.14 7.01
C ARG A 194 -8.92 -3.39 7.79
N TRP A 195 -8.33 -4.36 7.11
CA TRP A 195 -7.75 -5.54 7.72
C TRP A 195 -6.24 -5.44 7.72
N PHE A 196 -5.63 -5.87 8.82
CA PHE A 196 -4.19 -5.97 9.00
C PHE A 196 -3.83 -7.45 9.13
N PHE A 197 -2.92 -7.91 8.28
CA PHE A 197 -2.45 -9.28 8.23
C PHE A 197 -1.05 -9.38 8.82
N ASN A 198 -0.85 -10.42 9.61
CA ASN A 198 0.45 -10.88 10.05
C ASN A 198 0.55 -12.36 9.68
N VAL A 199 1.50 -12.69 8.80
CA VAL A 199 1.69 -14.06 8.30
C VAL A 199 3.17 -14.41 8.32
N THR A 200 3.49 -15.70 8.44
CA THR A 200 4.88 -16.16 8.51
C THR A 200 5.22 -17.10 7.36
N LYS A 201 6.47 -17.04 6.87
CA LYS A 201 6.99 -18.05 5.94
C LYS A 201 6.97 -19.42 6.62
N GLY A 202 6.53 -20.43 5.87
CA GLY A 202 6.30 -21.79 6.36
C GLY A 202 7.49 -22.72 6.23
#